data_AF-A0A9R0IY63-F1
#
_entry.id   AF-A0A9R0IY63-F1
#
_cell.length_a   1.000
_cell.length_b   1.000
_cell.length_c   1.000
_cell.angle_alpha   90.00
_cell.angle_beta   90.00
_cell.angle_gamma   90.00
#
_symmetry.space_group_name_H-M   'P 1'
#
loop_
_entity.id
_entity.type
_entity.pdbx_description
1 polymer ?
#
loop_
_entity_poly.entity_id
_entity_poly.type
_entity_poly.pdbx_seq_one_letter_code
_entity_poly.pdbx_strand_id
1 'polypeptide(L)'
;MSCPRKPYIQDALHVVRYLKGTTDLELFYPKEGATFFTAFSDADRGSCAFSGKSLIGYYVFLGNSLVSWKTKKPKAVSKSSCESELRSMSMTTTFHECTKHLNIDCYYIRENIEEGLIDNSHVKSSLQLADIMTKSLPAHQHWFLASKSGLATLSQVQLEGGVKKLSSADD
;
A
#
# COMPACT_ATOMS: atom_id res chain seq x y z
N MET A 1 -18.34 18.64 27.42
CA MET A 1 -18.20 18.47 25.96
C MET A 1 -16.82 18.95 25.57
N SER A 2 -15.96 18.10 25.01
CA SER A 2 -14.66 18.53 24.49
C SER A 2 -14.89 19.47 23.31
N CYS A 3 -14.22 20.64 23.30
CA CYS A 3 -14.26 21.60 22.21
C CYS A 3 -12.99 21.39 21.36
N PRO A 4 -13.02 20.54 20.31
CA PRO A 4 -11.83 20.27 19.51
C PRO A 4 -11.36 21.54 18.79
N ARG A 5 -10.04 21.77 18.78
CA ARG A 5 -9.45 22.95 18.12
C ARG A 5 -9.73 22.93 16.61
N LYS A 6 -9.91 24.11 16.02
CA LYS A 6 -10.17 24.32 14.59
C LYS A 6 -9.33 23.45 13.62
N PRO A 7 -7.99 23.29 13.78
CA PRO A 7 -7.20 22.46 12.87
C PRO A 7 -7.64 20.98 12.85
N TYR A 8 -7.92 20.39 14.01
CA TYR A 8 -8.33 18.98 14.09
C TYR A 8 -9.67 18.71 13.40
N ILE A 9 -10.61 19.67 13.48
CA ILE A 9 -11.90 19.58 12.79
C ILE A 9 -11.70 19.67 11.28
N GLN A 10 -10.80 20.55 10.81
CA GLN A 10 -10.51 20.69 9.38
C GLN A 10 -9.89 19.41 8.80
N ASP A 11 -8.95 18.80 9.50
CA ASP A 11 -8.34 17.52 9.09
C ASP A 11 -9.39 16.40 9.06
N ALA A 12 -10.24 16.31 10.09
CA ALA A 12 -11.32 15.33 10.13
C ALA A 12 -12.31 15.52 8.97
N LEU A 13 -12.71 16.77 8.68
CA LEU A 13 -13.58 17.08 7.54
C LEU A 13 -12.92 16.76 6.20
N HIS A 14 -11.61 16.95 6.07
CA HIS A 14 -10.87 16.56 4.87
C HIS A 14 -11.01 15.05 4.64
N VAL A 15 -10.77 14.23 5.68
CA VAL A 15 -10.91 12.77 5.59
C VAL A 15 -12.34 12.36 5.23
N VAL A 16 -13.35 12.95 5.87
CA VAL A 16 -14.76 12.64 5.56
C VAL A 16 -15.12 13.01 4.12
N ARG A 17 -14.64 14.14 3.62
CA ARG A 17 -14.86 14.56 2.22
C ARG A 17 -14.16 13.62 1.25
N TYR A 18 -12.95 13.18 1.57
CA TYR A 18 -12.23 12.19 0.78
C TYR A 18 -13.03 10.89 0.70
N LEU A 19 -13.43 10.32 1.84
CA LEU A 19 -14.23 9.08 1.88
C LEU A 19 -15.55 9.21 1.10
N LYS A 20 -16.22 10.36 1.20
CA LYS A 20 -17.44 10.64 0.42
C LYS A 20 -17.17 10.75 -1.08
N GLY A 21 -16.02 11.26 -1.48
CA GLY A 21 -15.61 11.40 -2.88
C GLY A 21 -15.01 10.15 -3.49
N THR A 22 -14.74 9.11 -2.70
CA THR A 22 -14.16 7.84 -3.14
C THR A 22 -15.09 6.65 -2.93
N THR A 23 -16.39 6.89 -2.75
CA THR A 23 -17.38 5.82 -2.54
C THR A 23 -17.59 4.95 -3.78
N ASP A 24 -17.20 5.45 -4.94
CA ASP A 24 -17.29 4.82 -6.25
C ASP A 24 -16.02 4.06 -6.65
N LEU A 25 -14.99 4.06 -5.80
CA LEU A 25 -13.75 3.32 -6.02
C LEU A 25 -13.88 1.89 -5.50
N GLU A 26 -13.47 0.94 -6.34
CA GLU A 26 -13.41 -0.47 -6.00
C GLU A 26 -12.05 -1.06 -6.35
N LEU A 27 -11.70 -2.17 -5.70
CA LEU A 27 -10.51 -2.94 -6.04
C LEU A 27 -10.84 -3.89 -7.20
N PHE A 28 -10.12 -3.70 -8.30
CA PHE A 28 -10.23 -4.55 -9.47
C PHE A 28 -9.31 -5.79 -9.35
N TYR A 29 -9.90 -6.96 -9.52
CA TYR A 29 -9.21 -8.25 -9.49
C TYR A 29 -9.28 -8.93 -10.86
N PRO A 30 -8.24 -8.84 -11.70
CA PRO A 30 -8.23 -9.54 -12.97
C PRO A 30 -8.21 -11.06 -12.77
N LYS A 31 -9.03 -11.78 -13.55
CA LYS A 31 -9.08 -13.25 -13.57
C LYS A 31 -7.80 -13.88 -14.13
N GLU A 32 -7.10 -13.15 -14.99
CA GLU A 32 -5.89 -13.58 -15.66
C GLU A 32 -4.69 -12.77 -15.13
N GLY A 33 -3.59 -13.45 -14.86
CA GLY A 33 -2.39 -12.81 -14.36
C GLY A 33 -1.35 -13.82 -13.91
N ALA A 34 -0.13 -13.34 -13.72
CA ALA A 34 0.94 -14.16 -13.19
C ALA A 34 0.68 -14.51 -11.71
N THR A 35 1.16 -15.66 -11.25
CA THR A 35 0.92 -16.16 -9.89
C THR A 35 2.06 -15.85 -8.92
N PHE A 36 2.97 -14.93 -9.28
CA PHE A 36 4.06 -14.53 -8.39
C PHE A 36 3.61 -13.39 -7.47
N PHE A 37 4.22 -13.35 -6.28
CA PHE A 37 4.03 -12.23 -5.36
C PHE A 37 4.94 -11.08 -5.72
N THR A 38 4.41 -9.86 -5.73
CA THR A 38 5.20 -8.63 -5.85
C THR A 38 4.91 -7.75 -4.65
N ALA A 39 5.96 -7.35 -3.95
CA ALA A 39 5.87 -6.54 -2.75
C ALA A 39 6.54 -5.18 -2.99
N PHE A 40 5.83 -4.11 -2.66
CA PHE A 40 6.34 -2.75 -2.63
C PHE A 40 6.42 -2.34 -1.16
N SER A 41 7.59 -1.93 -0.70
CA SER A 41 7.81 -1.50 0.69
C SER A 41 8.52 -0.16 0.70
N ASP A 42 8.00 0.82 1.44
CA ASP A 42 8.63 2.13 1.62
C ASP A 42 8.66 2.50 3.11
N ALA A 43 9.59 3.38 3.48
CA ALA A 43 9.60 3.99 4.80
C ALA A 43 10.00 5.45 4.72
N ASP A 44 9.16 6.33 5.26
CA ASP A 44 9.47 7.76 5.32
C ASP A 44 10.14 8.09 6.66
N ARG A 45 11.35 8.65 6.64
CA ARG A 45 12.14 8.95 7.84
C ARG A 45 11.70 10.28 8.44
N GLY A 46 11.31 10.25 9.71
CA GLY A 46 11.10 11.49 10.48
C GLY A 46 9.86 12.29 10.11
N SER A 47 8.91 11.71 9.37
CA SER A 47 7.65 12.35 8.98
C SER A 47 6.83 12.90 10.17
N CYS A 48 7.03 12.35 11.36
CA CYS A 48 6.49 12.92 12.60
C CYS A 48 7.52 13.80 13.32
N ALA A 49 7.44 15.11 13.13
CA ALA A 49 8.29 16.10 13.83
C ALA A 49 8.25 15.99 15.36
N PHE A 50 7.14 15.48 15.93
CA PHE A 50 6.97 15.34 17.38
C PHE A 50 7.61 14.07 17.97
N SER A 51 7.71 12.98 17.20
CA SER A 51 8.25 11.71 17.71
C SER A 51 9.51 11.22 17.00
N GLY A 52 9.91 11.86 15.89
CA GLY A 52 11.01 11.43 15.02
C GLY A 52 10.84 10.03 14.43
N LYS A 53 9.63 9.46 14.50
CA LYS A 53 9.36 8.07 14.11
C LYS A 53 9.02 8.03 12.63
N SER A 54 9.64 7.08 11.92
CA SER A 54 9.31 6.78 10.54
C SER A 54 7.90 6.23 10.38
N LEU A 55 7.30 6.38 9.21
CA LEU A 55 6.11 5.62 8.82
C LEU A 55 6.54 4.55 7.85
N ILE A 56 6.15 3.30 8.10
CA ILE A 56 6.46 2.15 7.26
C ILE A 56 5.17 1.74 6.57
N GLY A 57 5.22 1.51 5.26
CA GLY A 57 4.08 1.07 4.47
C GLY A 57 4.47 0.02 3.44
N TYR A 58 3.55 -0.92 3.19
CA TYR A 58 3.74 -1.92 2.15
C TYR A 58 2.47 -2.22 1.36
N TYR A 59 2.65 -2.68 0.13
CA TYR A 59 1.64 -3.28 -0.76
C TYR A 59 2.15 -4.64 -1.23
N VAL A 60 1.27 -5.65 -1.23
CA VAL A 60 1.55 -7.01 -1.71
C VAL A 60 0.52 -7.37 -2.77
N PHE A 61 1.02 -7.63 -3.97
CA PHE A 61 0.26 -8.07 -5.13
C PHE A 61 0.45 -9.56 -5.36
N LEU A 62 -0.61 -10.23 -5.80
CA LEU A 62 -0.57 -11.52 -6.46
C LEU A 62 -0.80 -11.28 -7.95
N GLY A 63 0.27 -11.33 -8.74
CA GLY A 63 0.25 -10.84 -10.12
C GLY A 63 -0.13 -9.37 -10.18
N ASN A 64 -1.28 -9.09 -10.78
CA ASN A 64 -1.83 -7.73 -10.93
C ASN A 64 -2.90 -7.39 -9.88
N SER A 65 -3.20 -8.32 -8.97
CA SER A 65 -4.24 -8.17 -7.96
C SER A 65 -3.65 -7.74 -6.62
N LEU A 66 -4.13 -6.63 -6.06
CA LEU A 66 -3.72 -6.20 -4.72
C LEU A 66 -4.36 -7.09 -3.65
N VAL A 67 -3.55 -7.83 -2.88
CA VAL A 67 -4.04 -8.78 -1.88
C VAL A 67 -3.89 -8.25 -0.45
N SER A 68 -2.82 -7.49 -0.17
CA SER A 68 -2.56 -6.96 1.18
C SER A 68 -1.86 -5.62 1.12
N TRP A 69 -2.28 -4.70 1.99
CA TRP A 69 -1.63 -3.41 2.19
C TRP A 69 -1.70 -3.05 3.66
N LYS A 70 -0.68 -2.36 4.17
CA LYS A 70 -0.65 -1.91 5.56
C LYS A 70 0.28 -0.72 5.73
N THR A 71 -0.07 0.15 6.68
CA THR A 71 0.84 1.17 7.23
C THR A 71 1.01 0.92 8.71
N LYS A 72 2.24 1.05 9.21
CA LYS A 72 2.54 0.97 10.64
C LYS A 72 3.53 2.06 11.02
N LYS A 73 3.27 2.67 12.17
CA LYS A 73 4.25 3.48 12.88
C LYS A 73 5.00 2.58 13.86
N PRO A 74 6.29 2.25 13.64
CA PRO A 74 7.05 1.38 14.52
C PRO A 74 7.20 1.98 15.92
N LYS A 75 7.27 1.11 16.94
CA LYS A 75 7.42 1.52 18.35
C LYS A 75 8.78 2.19 18.59
N ALA A 76 9.83 1.66 17.96
CA ALA A 76 11.20 2.17 18.03
C ALA A 76 11.52 3.12 16.86
N VAL A 77 12.37 4.12 17.14
CA VAL A 77 12.87 5.09 16.16
C VAL A 77 14.03 4.47 15.39
N SER A 78 14.02 4.58 14.06
CA SER A 78 15.16 4.19 13.22
C SER A 78 16.30 5.19 13.36
N LYS A 79 17.54 4.70 13.43
CA LYS A 79 18.75 5.54 13.54
C LYS A 79 19.27 5.99 12.18
N SER A 80 18.92 5.27 11.11
CA SER A 80 19.28 5.61 9.72
C SER A 80 18.12 5.38 8.74
N SER A 81 18.23 5.93 7.53
CA SER A 81 17.26 5.67 6.44
C SER A 81 17.33 4.22 5.97
N CYS A 82 18.53 3.67 5.83
CA CYS A 82 18.75 2.25 5.52
C CYS A 82 18.07 1.33 6.54
N GLU A 83 18.14 1.65 7.85
CA GLU A 83 17.45 0.89 8.88
C GLU A 83 15.92 0.97 8.75
N SER A 84 15.36 2.13 8.36
CA SER A 84 13.92 2.24 8.11
C SER A 84 13.46 1.46 6.87
N GLU A 85 14.26 1.44 5.80
CA GLU A 85 13.97 0.66 4.59
C GLU A 85 14.00 -0.85 4.89
N LEU A 86 15.05 -1.33 5.58
CA LEU A 86 15.16 -2.73 6.00
C LEU A 86 14.00 -3.16 6.91
N ARG A 87 13.59 -2.29 7.84
CA ARG A 87 12.40 -2.53 8.67
C ARG A 87 11.13 -2.66 7.82
N SER A 88 11.00 -1.85 6.75
CA SER A 88 9.87 -1.94 5.83
C SER A 88 9.82 -3.26 5.09
N MET A 89 10.97 -3.70 4.55
CA MET A 89 11.09 -5.00 3.91
C MET A 89 10.75 -6.14 4.87
N SER A 90 11.29 -6.09 6.09
CA SER A 90 11.02 -7.09 7.15
C SER A 90 9.54 -7.23 7.45
N MET A 91 8.88 -6.10 7.59
CA MET A 91 7.45 -6.07 7.84
C MET A 91 6.60 -6.60 6.68
N THR A 92 7.11 -6.50 5.46
CA THR A 92 6.41 -6.97 4.27
C THR A 92 6.52 -8.49 4.12
N THR A 93 7.66 -9.06 4.52
CA THR A 93 7.90 -10.51 4.48
C THR A 93 7.40 -11.25 5.71
N THR A 94 7.29 -10.56 6.85
CA THR A 94 7.00 -11.18 8.15
C THR A 94 5.59 -10.82 8.65
N PHE A 95 4.71 -11.81 8.76
CA PHE A 95 3.34 -11.63 9.26
C PHE A 95 3.22 -11.42 10.78
N HIS A 96 4.32 -11.50 11.56
CA HIS A 96 4.28 -11.47 13.01
C HIS A 96 4.42 -10.06 13.63
N GLU A 97 3.55 -9.77 14.59
CA GLU A 97 3.34 -8.40 15.11
C GLU A 97 4.39 -7.85 16.09
N CYS A 98 5.35 -8.65 16.53
CA CYS A 98 6.27 -8.26 17.61
C CYS A 98 7.68 -8.84 17.42
N THR A 99 8.51 -8.28 16.54
CA THR A 99 9.92 -8.69 16.51
C THR A 99 10.73 -7.93 17.56
N LYS A 100 11.02 -8.63 18.66
CA LYS A 100 11.94 -8.17 19.72
C LYS A 100 13.40 -8.16 19.26
N HIS A 101 13.70 -8.65 18.04
CA HIS A 101 15.05 -8.90 17.53
C HIS A 101 15.24 -8.39 16.10
N LEU A 102 15.04 -7.09 15.88
CA LEU A 102 15.18 -6.47 14.55
C LEU A 102 16.46 -6.85 13.78
N ASN A 103 17.59 -6.99 14.49
CA ASN A 103 18.85 -7.37 13.85
C ASN A 103 18.76 -8.75 13.19
N ILE A 104 18.08 -9.72 13.83
CA ILE A 104 17.92 -11.08 13.30
C ILE A 104 17.05 -11.03 12.04
N ASP A 105 15.98 -10.23 12.04
CA ASP A 105 15.11 -10.10 10.86
C ASP A 105 15.85 -9.48 9.67
N CYS A 106 16.71 -8.48 9.91
CA CYS A 106 17.55 -7.89 8.87
C CYS A 106 18.52 -8.91 8.25
N TYR A 107 19.12 -9.78 9.08
CA TYR A 107 19.97 -10.87 8.58
C TYR A 107 19.16 -11.88 7.77
N TYR A 108 17.98 -12.27 8.25
CA TYR A 108 17.11 -13.22 7.56
C TYR A 108 16.67 -12.72 6.18
N ILE A 109 16.28 -11.45 6.05
CA ILE A 109 15.91 -10.88 4.73
C ILE A 109 17.12 -10.85 3.80
N ARG A 110 18.28 -10.48 4.32
CA ARG A 110 19.51 -10.44 3.53
C ARG A 110 19.89 -11.83 3.03
N GLU A 111 19.78 -12.84 3.89
CA GLU A 111 20.00 -14.24 3.53
C GLU A 111 19.01 -14.70 2.45
N ASN A 112 17.72 -14.41 2.59
CA ASN A 112 16.72 -14.73 1.56
C ASN A 112 16.97 -14.03 0.21
N ILE A 113 17.59 -12.84 0.21
CA ILE A 113 18.01 -12.14 -1.02
C ILE A 113 19.25 -12.83 -1.60
N GLU A 114 20.23 -13.18 -0.78
CA GLU A 114 21.46 -13.87 -1.21
C GLU A 114 21.16 -15.30 -1.73
N GLU A 115 20.18 -15.99 -1.16
CA GLU A 115 19.68 -17.29 -1.61
C GLU A 115 18.78 -17.21 -2.87
N GLY A 116 18.43 -16.00 -3.31
CA GLY A 116 17.59 -15.79 -4.49
C GLY A 116 16.11 -16.12 -4.29
N LEU A 117 15.66 -16.27 -3.03
CA LEU A 117 14.25 -16.46 -2.68
C LEU A 117 13.44 -15.16 -2.83
N ILE A 118 14.10 -14.01 -2.68
CA ILE A 118 13.53 -12.68 -2.86
C ILE A 118 14.37 -11.92 -3.89
N ASP A 119 13.77 -11.59 -5.04
CA ASP A 119 14.38 -10.69 -6.01
C ASP A 119 14.12 -9.24 -5.63
N ASN A 120 15.19 -8.46 -5.45
CA ASN A 120 15.11 -7.05 -5.10
C ASN A 120 15.32 -6.19 -6.35
N SER A 121 14.23 -5.62 -6.85
CA SER A 121 14.26 -4.67 -7.96
C SER A 121 14.07 -3.23 -7.45
N HIS A 122 14.98 -2.34 -7.84
CA HIS A 122 14.84 -0.92 -7.52
C HIS A 122 13.70 -0.29 -8.33
N VAL A 123 12.75 0.33 -7.63
CA VAL A 123 11.62 1.05 -8.23
C VAL A 123 11.81 2.55 -8.06
N LYS A 124 11.64 3.30 -9.14
CA LYS A 124 11.66 4.78 -9.11
C LYS A 124 10.55 5.31 -8.20
N SER A 125 10.80 6.40 -7.46
CA SER A 125 9.81 6.98 -6.52
C SER A 125 8.47 7.34 -7.19
N SER A 126 8.46 7.69 -8.47
CA SER A 126 7.23 7.97 -9.23
C SER A 126 6.34 6.74 -9.46
N LEU A 127 6.87 5.54 -9.24
CA LEU A 127 6.19 4.25 -9.40
C LEU A 127 6.14 3.46 -8.07
N GLN A 128 6.62 4.04 -6.97
CA GLN A 128 6.64 3.39 -5.67
C GLN A 128 5.23 3.43 -5.05
N LEU A 129 4.46 2.36 -5.21
CA LEU A 129 3.07 2.29 -4.72
C LEU A 129 2.97 2.48 -3.20
N ALA A 130 3.98 2.04 -2.45
CA ALA A 130 4.03 2.23 -1.00
C ALA A 130 4.11 3.72 -0.58
N ASP A 131 4.51 4.63 -1.48
CA ASP A 131 4.58 6.07 -1.19
C ASP A 131 3.21 6.67 -0.85
N ILE A 132 2.11 6.13 -1.39
CA ILE A 132 0.74 6.58 -1.04
C ILE A 132 0.51 6.49 0.47
N MET A 133 1.13 5.50 1.11
CA MET A 133 0.87 5.12 2.50
C MET A 133 1.86 5.72 3.49
N THR A 134 3.00 6.22 2.99
CA THR A 134 4.11 6.73 3.82
C THR A 134 4.30 8.23 3.67
N LYS A 135 3.89 8.83 2.54
CA LYS A 135 4.17 10.23 2.18
C LYS A 135 2.89 10.99 1.86
N SER A 136 2.91 12.30 2.13
CA SER A 136 1.86 13.22 1.67
C SER A 136 2.14 13.60 0.21
N LEU A 137 1.46 12.94 -0.73
CA LEU A 137 1.67 13.13 -2.16
C LEU A 137 0.77 14.23 -2.75
N PRO A 138 1.21 14.95 -3.79
CA PRO A 138 0.34 15.82 -4.58
C PRO A 138 -0.82 15.03 -5.19
N ALA A 139 -2.00 15.65 -5.32
CA ALA A 139 -3.22 14.99 -5.77
C ALA A 139 -3.04 14.17 -7.07
N HIS A 140 -2.34 14.71 -8.07
CA HIS A 140 -2.07 14.00 -9.32
C HIS A 140 -1.29 12.69 -9.10
N GLN A 141 -0.22 12.73 -8.31
CA GLN A 141 0.60 11.54 -8.03
C GLN A 141 -0.16 10.54 -7.17
N HIS A 142 -0.93 11.02 -6.18
CA HIS A 142 -1.80 10.17 -5.37
C HIS A 142 -2.79 9.39 -6.24
N TRP A 143 -3.53 10.07 -7.12
CA TRP A 143 -4.50 9.42 -8.01
C TRP A 143 -3.84 8.50 -9.04
N PHE A 144 -2.68 8.88 -9.57
CA PHE A 144 -1.92 8.03 -10.47
C PHE A 144 -1.52 6.71 -9.79
N LEU A 145 -0.92 6.76 -8.60
CA LEU A 145 -0.52 5.56 -7.89
C LEU A 145 -1.73 4.76 -7.39
N ALA A 146 -2.83 5.42 -6.97
CA ALA A 146 -4.07 4.75 -6.59
C ALA A 146 -4.66 3.95 -7.77
N SER A 147 -4.70 4.54 -8.97
CA SER A 147 -5.16 3.79 -10.16
C SER A 147 -4.29 2.57 -10.46
N LYS A 148 -3.00 2.63 -10.15
CA LYS A 148 -2.05 1.51 -10.33
C LYS A 148 -2.15 0.44 -9.25
N SER A 149 -2.70 0.75 -8.07
CA SER A 149 -2.94 -0.25 -7.02
C SER A 149 -4.20 -1.08 -7.26
N GLY A 150 -4.94 -0.79 -8.34
CA GLY A 150 -6.19 -1.48 -8.68
C GLY A 150 -7.45 -0.76 -8.18
N LEU A 151 -7.32 0.44 -7.59
CA LEU A 151 -8.49 1.29 -7.31
C LEU A 151 -9.03 1.84 -8.64
N ALA A 152 -10.17 1.33 -9.07
CA ALA A 152 -10.86 1.73 -10.28
C ALA A 152 -12.26 2.26 -9.97
N THR A 153 -12.73 3.23 -10.74
CA THR A 153 -14.10 3.73 -10.64
C THR A 153 -15.08 2.71 -11.21
N LEU A 154 -16.19 2.48 -10.51
CA LEU A 154 -17.31 1.60 -10.87
C LEU A 154 -17.75 1.67 -12.34
N SER A 155 -17.66 2.83 -12.99
CA SER A 155 -18.06 3.01 -14.39
C SER A 155 -17.18 2.27 -15.40
N GLN A 156 -16.01 1.76 -15.00
CA GLN A 156 -15.12 0.97 -15.88
C GLN A 156 -15.25 -0.55 -15.66
N VAL A 157 -15.89 -1.00 -14.59
CA VAL A 157 -15.92 -2.43 -14.21
C VAL A 157 -17.35 -2.97 -14.36
N GLN A 158 -17.65 -3.48 -15.56
CA GLN A 158 -18.88 -4.25 -15.79
C GLN A 158 -18.73 -5.62 -15.11
N LEU A 159 -19.24 -5.75 -13.88
CA LEU A 159 -19.25 -7.01 -13.10
C LEU A 159 -20.37 -7.98 -13.51
N GLU A 160 -21.25 -7.60 -14.45
CA GLU A 160 -22.23 -8.54 -15.00
C GLU A 160 -21.52 -9.52 -15.93
N GLY A 161 -21.22 -10.70 -15.40
CA GLY A 161 -20.86 -11.87 -16.19
C GLY A 161 -21.83 -12.01 -17.36
N GLY A 162 -21.27 -12.12 -18.56
CA GLY A 162 -22.04 -12.11 -19.80
C GLY A 162 -23.15 -13.15 -19.82
N VAL A 163 -24.38 -12.71 -19.58
CA VAL A 163 -25.55 -13.35 -20.20
C VAL A 163 -25.49 -12.90 -21.66
N LYS A 164 -24.91 -13.76 -22.52
CA LYS A 164 -25.21 -13.68 -23.95
C LYS A 164 -26.74 -13.68 -24.03
N LYS A 165 -27.34 -12.58 -24.51
CA LYS A 165 -28.71 -12.63 -25.03
C LYS A 165 -28.68 -13.74 -26.08
N LEU A 166 -29.22 -14.91 -25.73
CA LEU A 166 -29.64 -15.89 -26.71
C LEU A 166 -30.58 -15.12 -27.62
N SER A 167 -30.11 -14.91 -28.86
CA SER A 167 -30.97 -14.61 -29.98
C SER A 167 -32.09 -15.63 -29.97
N SER A 168 -33.31 -15.19 -29.68
CA SER A 168 -34.52 -15.93 -30.02
C SER A 168 -34.61 -15.94 -31.55
N ALA A 169 -34.01 -16.97 -32.15
CA ALA A 169 -34.51 -17.53 -33.38
C ALA A 169 -35.65 -18.49 -33.01
N ASP A 170 -36.62 -18.58 -33.92
CA ASP A 170 -37.72 -19.54 -34.02
C ASP A 170 -39.01 -19.16 -33.24
N ASP A 171 -39.88 -18.37 -33.89
CA ASP A 171 -40.99 -18.85 -34.76
C ASP A 171 -41.70 -17.68 -35.48
#